data_AF-A0A960K5W3-F1
#
_entry.id   AF-A0A960K5W3-F1
#
_cell.length_a   1.000
_cell.length_b   1.000
_cell.length_c   1.000
_cell.angle_alpha   90.00
_cell.angle_beta   90.00
_cell.angle_gamma   90.00
#
_symmetry.space_group_name_H-M   'P 1'
#
loop_
_entity.id
_entity.type
_entity.pdbx_description
1 polymer ?
#
loop_
_entity_poly.entity_id
_entity_poly.type
_entity_poly.pdbx_seq_one_letter_code
_entity_poly.pdbx_strand_id
1 'polypeptide(L)'
;MSLDEKIRELDEHIAGRVKQWLKEQHELLGRKLGEEISRQLEGATDFLPSTLISEEQKAELEAIATPPSPSPATGFSDLVAAVAAVDQARSQAAALTGLLSEGVRFASRLGIFLIRSGEAVGWKSRGFSSTGDAFRSLSIDFQDGGPWDRLAQGRASVRMSAADCARICSRIESPLPKQGVLIPLVLRDQVAAALYADQLGDGVLEPEALQLLTHATALAIETLPFRERAVTTPTLSFETEAAETDEGPGLRLWGGVAAAAAAVATAAVAAPAKEEAFEVAEEPAVEEIEQPEEAEIEGMPEALEIEIAPVLAAEPEAGEAEIEASEAAEEEIEEVEVVEVEDIEV
;
A
#
# COMPACT_ATOMS: atom_id res chain seq x y z
N MET A 1 -7.95 -63.11 3.63
CA MET A 1 -7.85 -61.64 3.55
C MET A 1 -9.19 -61.11 3.10
N SER A 2 -9.79 -60.22 3.90
CA SER A 2 -11.07 -59.57 3.57
C SER A 2 -10.88 -58.57 2.44
N LEU A 3 -11.96 -58.26 1.72
CA LEU A 3 -11.98 -57.23 0.68
C LEU A 3 -11.58 -55.85 1.25
N ASP A 4 -12.03 -55.56 2.48
CA ASP A 4 -11.74 -54.32 3.19
C ASP A 4 -10.24 -54.14 3.50
N GLU A 5 -9.55 -55.25 3.75
CA GLU A 5 -8.12 -55.24 4.05
C GLU A 5 -7.29 -54.94 2.79
N LYS A 6 -7.74 -55.45 1.63
CA LYS A 6 -7.15 -55.11 0.33
C LYS A 6 -7.41 -53.66 -0.07
N ILE A 7 -8.59 -53.10 0.23
CA ILE A 7 -8.89 -51.69 -0.06
C ILE A 7 -7.99 -50.78 0.77
N ARG A 8 -7.84 -51.07 2.07
CA ARG A 8 -6.95 -50.28 2.96
C ARG A 8 -5.48 -50.35 2.54
N GLU A 9 -5.00 -51.52 2.13
CA GLU A 9 -3.65 -51.70 1.60
C GLU A 9 -3.44 -50.94 0.28
N LEU A 10 -4.46 -50.89 -0.58
CA LEU A 10 -4.43 -50.11 -1.81
C LEU A 10 -4.34 -48.60 -1.52
N ASP A 11 -5.16 -48.10 -0.59
CA ASP A 11 -5.19 -46.68 -0.24
C ASP A 11 -3.87 -46.22 0.38
N GLU A 12 -3.28 -47.04 1.26
CA GLU A 12 -1.99 -46.73 1.88
C GLU A 12 -0.85 -46.74 0.83
N HIS A 13 -0.90 -47.68 -0.12
CA HIS A 13 0.05 -47.73 -1.23
C HIS A 13 -0.12 -46.56 -2.21
N ILE A 14 -1.35 -46.15 -2.52
CA ILE A 14 -1.63 -44.99 -3.38
C ILE A 14 -1.17 -43.71 -2.69
N ALA A 15 -1.49 -43.51 -1.41
CA ALA A 15 -1.06 -42.35 -0.64
C ALA A 15 0.48 -42.26 -0.54
N GLY A 16 1.15 -43.41 -0.37
CA GLY A 16 2.62 -43.49 -0.40
C GLY A 16 3.20 -43.05 -1.75
N ARG A 17 2.64 -43.56 -2.86
CA ARG A 17 3.09 -43.21 -4.22
C ARG A 17 2.87 -41.74 -4.55
N VAL A 18 1.72 -41.17 -4.18
CA VAL A 18 1.43 -39.74 -4.42
C VAL A 18 2.37 -38.84 -3.63
N LYS A 19 2.64 -39.16 -2.36
CA LYS A 19 3.60 -38.38 -1.55
C LYS A 19 5.02 -38.43 -2.11
N GLN A 20 5.46 -39.62 -2.54
CA GLN A 20 6.78 -39.78 -3.14
C GLN A 20 6.88 -39.00 -4.47
N TRP A 21 5.86 -39.11 -5.33
CA TRP A 21 5.80 -38.39 -6.59
C TRP A 21 5.80 -36.86 -6.38
N LEU A 22 5.02 -36.36 -5.41
CA LEU A 22 4.96 -34.92 -5.11
C LEU A 22 6.32 -34.38 -4.64
N LYS A 23 7.06 -35.17 -3.85
CA LYS A 23 8.41 -34.81 -3.40
C LYS A 23 9.40 -34.78 -4.57
N GLU A 24 9.35 -35.77 -5.45
CA GLU A 24 10.19 -35.82 -6.66
C GLU A 24 9.91 -34.63 -7.60
N GLN A 25 8.63 -34.25 -7.77
CA GLN A 25 8.26 -33.07 -8.56
C GLN A 25 8.79 -31.77 -7.95
N HIS A 26 8.68 -31.58 -6.63
CA HIS A 26 9.21 -30.38 -5.97
C HIS A 26 10.74 -30.28 -6.08
N GLU A 27 11.46 -31.39 -5.93
CA GLU A 27 12.91 -31.41 -6.09
C GLU A 27 13.34 -31.12 -7.53
N LEU A 28 12.61 -31.64 -8.52
CA LEU A 28 12.85 -31.34 -9.94
C LEU A 28 12.56 -29.87 -10.26
N LEU A 29 11.46 -29.31 -9.75
CA LEU A 29 11.09 -27.92 -9.97
C LEU A 29 12.12 -26.97 -9.34
N GLY A 30 12.55 -27.26 -8.11
CA GLY A 30 13.58 -26.47 -7.42
C GLY A 30 14.92 -26.47 -8.15
N ARG A 31 15.35 -27.62 -8.69
CA ARG A 31 16.58 -27.70 -9.50
C ARG A 31 16.47 -26.90 -10.80
N LYS A 32 15.36 -27.06 -11.55
CA LYS A 32 15.14 -26.31 -12.80
C LYS A 32 15.08 -24.80 -12.57
N LEU A 33 14.39 -24.36 -11.51
CA LEU A 33 14.28 -22.95 -11.18
C LEU A 33 15.64 -22.36 -10.77
N GLY A 34 16.42 -23.11 -9.99
CA GLY A 34 17.79 -22.72 -9.62
C GLY A 34 18.72 -22.58 -10.83
N GLU A 35 18.70 -23.56 -11.74
CA GLU A 35 19.49 -23.53 -12.98
C GLU A 35 19.09 -22.36 -13.90
N GLU A 36 17.80 -22.06 -14.02
CA GLU A 36 17.30 -20.94 -14.82
C GLU A 36 17.67 -19.58 -14.21
N ILE A 37 17.54 -19.42 -12.89
CA ILE A 37 17.94 -18.19 -12.18
C ILE A 37 19.44 -17.98 -12.31
N SER A 38 20.26 -19.02 -12.13
CA SER A 38 21.71 -18.93 -12.31
C SER A 38 22.10 -18.55 -13.74
N ARG A 39 21.43 -19.13 -14.75
CA ARG A 39 21.65 -18.79 -16.16
C ARG A 39 21.27 -17.34 -16.49
N GLN A 40 20.18 -16.84 -15.90
CA GLN A 40 19.77 -15.44 -16.07
C GLN A 40 20.70 -14.46 -15.35
N LEU A 41 21.21 -14.82 -14.16
CA LEU A 41 22.23 -14.02 -13.46
C LEU A 41 23.55 -13.97 -14.24
N GLU A 42 24.02 -15.11 -14.78
CA GLU A 42 25.24 -15.16 -15.59
C GLU A 42 25.10 -14.31 -16.87
N GLY A 43 23.93 -14.32 -17.52
CA GLY A 43 23.64 -13.46 -18.68
C GLY A 43 23.48 -11.97 -18.35
N ALA A 44 23.05 -11.61 -17.14
CA ALA A 44 22.92 -10.23 -16.69
C ALA A 44 24.25 -9.62 -16.21
N THR A 45 25.21 -10.45 -15.79
CA THR A 45 26.51 -9.99 -15.28
C THR A 45 27.44 -9.50 -16.41
N ASP A 46 27.23 -9.95 -17.65
CA ASP A 46 27.96 -9.48 -18.84
C ASP A 46 27.57 -8.06 -19.30
N PHE A 47 26.55 -7.43 -18.69
CA PHE A 47 26.07 -6.09 -19.04
C PHE A 47 26.47 -4.97 -18.06
N LEU A 48 27.41 -5.22 -17.15
CA LEU A 48 28.02 -4.15 -16.34
C LEU A 48 29.45 -3.85 -16.79
N PRO A 49 29.65 -2.97 -17.80
CA PRO A 49 30.96 -2.35 -17.99
C PRO A 49 31.17 -1.29 -16.89
N SER A 50 32.07 -1.57 -15.94
CA SER A 50 32.50 -0.68 -14.86
C SER A 50 33.26 0.58 -15.30
N THR A 51 33.04 1.11 -16.51
CA THR A 51 33.88 2.18 -17.09
C THR A 51 33.15 3.20 -17.99
N LEU A 52 31.85 3.47 -17.80
CA LEU A 52 31.16 4.52 -18.56
C LEU A 52 30.24 5.38 -17.69
N ILE A 53 30.83 6.19 -16.81
CA ILE A 53 30.20 7.48 -16.46
C ILE A 53 30.87 8.50 -17.39
N SER A 54 30.15 8.97 -18.40
CA SER A 54 30.60 10.08 -19.25
C SER A 54 30.62 11.38 -18.43
N GLU A 55 31.56 12.29 -18.71
CA GLU A 55 31.64 13.62 -18.06
C GLU A 55 30.32 14.42 -18.17
N GLU A 56 29.48 14.15 -19.17
CA GLU A 56 28.13 14.71 -19.28
C GLU A 56 27.16 14.23 -18.19
N GLN A 57 27.23 12.97 -17.77
CA GLN A 57 26.41 12.44 -16.67
C GLN A 57 26.88 12.96 -15.31
N LYS A 58 28.16 13.34 -15.20
CA LYS A 58 28.73 13.98 -14.01
C LYS A 58 28.23 15.41 -13.86
N ALA A 59 28.06 16.14 -14.96
CA ALA A 59 27.43 17.47 -14.96
C ALA A 59 25.93 17.41 -14.64
N GLU A 60 25.23 16.36 -15.08
CA GLU A 60 23.83 16.12 -14.71
C GLU A 60 23.66 15.77 -13.22
N LEU A 61 24.63 15.05 -12.62
CA LEU A 61 24.70 14.83 -11.17
C LEU A 61 25.00 16.13 -10.37
N GLU A 62 25.84 17.03 -10.91
CA GLU A 62 26.11 18.33 -10.28
C GLU A 62 24.91 19.30 -10.40
N ALA A 63 24.09 19.18 -11.44
CA ALA A 63 22.84 19.94 -11.55
C ALA A 63 21.79 19.50 -10.52
N ILE A 64 21.77 18.20 -10.16
CA ILE A 64 20.96 17.67 -9.04
C ILE A 64 21.51 18.12 -7.67
N ALA A 65 22.80 18.50 -7.59
CA ALA A 65 23.44 18.98 -6.38
C ALA A 65 23.16 20.46 -6.05
N THR A 66 22.37 21.18 -6.86
CA THR A 66 21.83 22.48 -6.47
C THR A 66 20.53 22.24 -5.70
N PRO A 67 20.50 22.42 -4.36
CA PRO A 67 19.27 22.18 -3.62
C PRO A 67 18.21 23.20 -4.07
N PRO A 68 17.01 22.76 -4.52
CA PRO A 68 15.87 23.66 -4.52
C PRO A 68 15.66 24.14 -3.08
N SER A 69 15.35 25.43 -2.89
CA SER A 69 15.05 25.98 -1.56
C SER A 69 14.07 25.07 -0.82
N PRO A 70 14.42 24.57 0.38
CA PRO A 70 13.59 23.59 1.07
C PRO A 70 12.30 24.27 1.53
N SER A 71 11.18 23.92 0.89
CA SER A 71 9.97 23.65 1.68
C SER A 71 10.34 22.54 2.68
N PRO A 72 9.79 22.47 3.89
CA PRO A 72 10.15 21.42 4.84
C PRO A 72 9.74 20.06 4.25
N ALA A 73 10.66 19.44 3.51
CA ALA A 73 10.49 18.11 2.96
C ALA A 73 10.42 17.15 4.15
N THR A 74 9.43 16.28 4.12
CA THR A 74 9.33 15.22 5.12
C THR A 74 10.59 14.36 4.99
N GLY A 75 11.35 14.25 6.07
CA GLY A 75 12.70 13.69 6.02
C GLY A 75 12.67 12.17 5.96
N PHE A 76 13.80 11.56 5.57
CA PHE A 76 13.97 10.11 5.72
C PHE A 76 13.75 9.64 7.16
N SER A 77 14.08 10.46 8.17
CA SER A 77 13.78 10.20 9.58
C SER A 77 12.28 10.05 9.85
N ASP A 78 11.44 10.87 9.23
CA ASP A 78 9.98 10.78 9.35
C ASP A 78 9.44 9.50 8.73
N LEU A 79 10.02 9.07 7.61
CA LEU A 79 9.66 7.80 6.96
C LEU A 79 10.04 6.59 7.83
N VAL A 80 11.24 6.58 8.41
CA VAL A 80 11.62 5.50 9.33
C VAL A 80 10.71 5.52 10.57
N ALA A 81 10.33 6.69 11.07
CA ALA A 81 9.42 6.81 12.22
C ALA A 81 8.01 6.29 11.88
N ALA A 82 7.51 6.61 10.70
CA ALA A 82 6.25 6.09 10.18
C ALA A 82 6.28 4.56 10.04
N VAL A 83 7.36 4.00 9.50
CA VAL A 83 7.56 2.54 9.39
C VAL A 83 7.58 1.89 10.78
N ALA A 84 8.29 2.47 11.74
CA ALA A 84 8.34 1.97 13.12
C ALA A 84 6.98 2.02 13.82
N ALA A 85 6.15 3.02 13.55
CA ALA A 85 4.80 3.13 14.10
C ALA A 85 3.87 2.04 13.53
N VAL A 86 3.94 1.78 12.21
CA VAL A 86 3.18 0.70 11.57
C VAL A 86 3.66 -0.67 12.05
N ASP A 87 4.97 -0.85 12.24
CA ASP A 87 5.56 -2.08 12.78
C ASP A 87 5.04 -2.39 14.19
N GLN A 88 4.53 -1.43 14.95
CA GLN A 88 3.99 -1.72 16.29
C GLN A 88 2.55 -2.27 16.27
N ALA A 89 1.90 -2.29 15.11
CA ALA A 89 0.52 -2.74 14.99
C ALA A 89 0.33 -4.20 15.42
N ARG A 90 -0.76 -4.44 16.16
CA ARG A 90 -1.15 -5.77 16.70
C ARG A 90 -2.39 -6.36 16.04
N SER A 91 -2.93 -5.68 15.06
CA SER A 91 -4.03 -6.17 14.25
C SER A 91 -3.94 -5.55 12.85
N GLN A 92 -4.59 -6.19 11.87
CA GLN A 92 -4.66 -5.66 10.51
C GLN A 92 -5.29 -4.26 10.49
N ALA A 93 -6.38 -4.06 11.25
CA ALA A 93 -7.04 -2.77 11.35
C ALA A 93 -6.13 -1.69 11.98
N ALA A 94 -5.30 -2.06 12.96
CA ALA A 94 -4.32 -1.16 13.55
C ALA A 94 -3.22 -0.80 12.56
N ALA A 95 -2.69 -1.75 11.79
CA ALA A 95 -1.65 -1.51 10.78
C ALA A 95 -2.15 -0.55 9.70
N LEU A 96 -3.34 -0.81 9.15
CA LEU A 96 -3.95 0.06 8.14
C LEU A 96 -4.35 1.44 8.69
N THR A 97 -4.74 1.53 9.97
CA THR A 97 -4.98 2.83 10.61
C THR A 97 -3.68 3.59 10.84
N GLY A 98 -2.60 2.90 11.23
CA GLY A 98 -1.26 3.46 11.35
C GLY A 98 -0.74 4.01 10.02
N LEU A 99 -0.93 3.28 8.92
CA LEU A 99 -0.63 3.73 7.56
C LEU A 99 -1.31 5.07 7.24
N LEU A 100 -2.60 5.23 7.57
CA LEU A 100 -3.31 6.50 7.36
C LEU A 100 -2.81 7.60 8.29
N SER A 101 -2.55 7.30 9.56
CA SER A 101 -2.12 8.28 10.55
C SER A 101 -0.73 8.84 10.26
N GLU A 102 0.20 8.00 9.83
CA GLU A 102 1.56 8.42 9.51
C GLU A 102 1.69 8.89 8.06
N GLY A 103 0.91 8.32 7.16
CA GLY A 103 0.96 8.63 5.74
C GLY A 103 0.57 10.08 5.40
N VAL A 104 -0.22 10.76 6.24
CA VAL A 104 -0.61 12.17 6.00
C VAL A 104 0.57 13.16 6.08
N ARG A 105 1.75 12.72 6.54
CA ARG A 105 2.98 13.50 6.42
C ARG A 105 3.44 13.60 4.96
N PHE A 106 3.08 12.61 4.14
CA PHE A 106 3.54 12.45 2.76
C PHE A 106 2.45 12.75 1.71
N ALA A 107 1.24 13.10 2.13
CA ALA A 107 0.15 13.47 1.23
C ALA A 107 -0.87 14.38 1.92
N SER A 108 -1.60 15.17 1.14
CA SER A 108 -2.65 16.05 1.68
C SER A 108 -3.83 15.25 2.22
N ARG A 109 -4.23 14.20 1.49
CA ARG A 109 -5.32 13.30 1.88
C ARG A 109 -4.97 11.88 1.53
N LEU A 110 -5.47 10.95 2.36
CA LEU A 110 -5.30 9.52 2.18
C LEU A 110 -6.61 8.79 2.33
N GLY A 111 -6.79 7.72 1.57
CA GLY A 111 -7.94 6.84 1.66
C GLY A 111 -7.54 5.40 1.36
N ILE A 112 -8.02 4.45 2.15
CA ILE A 112 -7.84 3.03 1.87
C ILE A 112 -9.15 2.47 1.31
N PHE A 113 -9.05 1.79 0.18
CA PHE A 113 -10.11 1.01 -0.41
C PHE A 113 -9.78 -0.47 -0.30
N LEU A 114 -10.76 -1.30 0.06
CA LEU A 114 -10.63 -2.75 0.04
C LEU A 114 -11.07 -3.24 -1.33
N ILE A 115 -10.27 -4.12 -1.93
CA ILE A 115 -10.59 -4.70 -3.23
C ILE A 115 -11.35 -6.00 -3.01
N ARG A 116 -12.55 -6.08 -3.60
CA ARG A 116 -13.39 -7.28 -3.57
C ARG A 116 -14.13 -7.41 -4.89
N SER A 117 -14.17 -8.61 -5.47
CA SER A 117 -15.07 -8.94 -6.59
C SER A 117 -15.08 -7.94 -7.78
N GLY A 118 -13.93 -7.33 -8.12
CA GLY A 118 -13.83 -6.38 -9.22
C GLY A 118 -14.24 -4.94 -8.90
N GLU A 119 -14.51 -4.63 -7.62
CA GLU A 119 -14.77 -3.29 -7.12
C GLU A 119 -13.79 -2.91 -5.98
N ALA A 120 -13.60 -1.60 -5.81
CA ALA A 120 -12.88 -1.03 -4.69
C ALA A 120 -13.85 -0.28 -3.77
N VAL A 121 -14.00 -0.77 -2.54
CA VAL A 121 -14.93 -0.21 -1.54
C VAL A 121 -14.16 0.58 -0.48
N GLY A 122 -14.59 1.81 -0.21
CA GLY A 122 -13.96 2.69 0.77
C GLY A 122 -13.99 2.10 2.18
N TRP A 123 -12.84 2.10 2.86
CA TRP A 123 -12.74 1.62 4.24
C TRP A 123 -12.49 2.72 5.24
N LYS A 124 -11.44 3.52 5.06
CA LYS A 124 -11.12 4.61 5.98
C LYS A 124 -10.27 5.65 5.26
N SER A 125 -10.40 6.90 5.68
CA SER A 125 -9.67 8.00 5.09
C SER A 125 -9.19 8.99 6.14
N ARG A 126 -8.29 9.87 5.73
CA ARG A 126 -7.75 10.98 6.52
C ARG A 126 -7.45 12.18 5.62
N GLY A 127 -7.65 13.39 6.14
CA GLY A 127 -7.47 14.64 5.40
C GLY A 127 -8.70 15.09 4.59
N PHE A 128 -9.74 14.27 4.49
CA PHE A 128 -11.02 14.71 3.92
C PHE A 128 -11.85 15.48 4.97
N SER A 129 -12.53 16.54 4.53
CA SER A 129 -13.43 17.36 5.35
C SER A 129 -14.79 16.71 5.61
N SER A 130 -15.18 15.73 4.79
CA SER A 130 -16.44 14.98 4.92
C SER A 130 -16.40 14.03 6.12
N THR A 131 -17.54 13.84 6.78
CA THR A 131 -17.73 12.80 7.81
C THR A 131 -17.26 11.44 7.28
N GLY A 132 -16.54 10.66 8.09
CA GLY A 132 -15.91 9.40 7.67
C GLY A 132 -16.86 8.37 7.02
N ASP A 133 -18.16 8.48 7.30
CA ASP A 133 -19.21 7.64 6.72
C ASP A 133 -19.38 7.84 5.21
N ALA A 134 -19.20 9.07 4.71
CA ALA A 134 -19.29 9.35 3.28
C ALA A 134 -18.22 8.60 2.49
N PHE A 135 -16.98 8.55 3.02
CA PHE A 135 -15.89 7.81 2.39
C PHE A 135 -16.15 6.29 2.37
N ARG A 136 -16.71 5.74 3.46
CA ARG A 136 -17.07 4.31 3.55
C ARG A 136 -18.15 3.89 2.56
N SER A 137 -18.99 4.83 2.13
CA SER A 137 -20.05 4.58 1.13
C SER A 137 -19.55 4.53 -0.32
N LEU A 138 -18.27 4.86 -0.56
CA LEU A 138 -17.70 4.82 -1.91
C LEU A 138 -17.53 3.37 -2.38
N SER A 139 -18.07 3.04 -3.55
CA SER A 139 -17.68 1.86 -4.33
C SER A 139 -17.27 2.25 -5.75
N ILE A 140 -16.12 1.79 -6.21
CA ILE A 140 -15.55 2.14 -7.51
C ILE A 140 -15.33 0.87 -8.32
N ASP A 141 -16.06 0.77 -9.43
CA ASP A 141 -15.91 -0.32 -10.39
C ASP A 141 -14.63 -0.19 -11.21
N PHE A 142 -14.04 -1.33 -11.55
CA PHE A 142 -12.88 -1.39 -12.43
C PHE A 142 -13.35 -1.23 -13.88
N GLN A 143 -13.24 -0.01 -14.39
CA GLN A 143 -13.47 0.28 -15.79
C GLN A 143 -12.22 -0.12 -16.59
N ASP A 144 -12.40 -0.85 -17.68
CA ASP A 144 -11.31 -1.33 -18.54
C ASP A 144 -10.32 -0.22 -18.93
N GLY A 145 -9.04 -0.44 -18.68
CA GLY A 145 -7.97 0.52 -18.96
C GLY A 145 -7.91 1.73 -18.01
N GLY A 146 -8.83 1.83 -17.06
CA GLY A 146 -8.85 2.87 -16.03
C GLY A 146 -7.73 2.73 -15.00
N PRO A 147 -7.53 3.74 -14.12
CA PRO A 147 -6.50 3.68 -13.09
C PRO A 147 -6.73 2.54 -12.08
N TRP A 148 -8.00 2.22 -11.79
CA TRP A 148 -8.37 1.15 -10.88
C TRP A 148 -8.16 -0.26 -11.47
N ASP A 149 -8.46 -0.44 -12.75
CA ASP A 149 -8.16 -1.69 -13.48
C ASP A 149 -6.64 -1.93 -13.54
N ARG A 150 -5.85 -0.90 -13.92
CA ARG A 150 -4.38 -1.00 -13.91
C ARG A 150 -3.80 -1.31 -12.52
N LEU A 151 -4.41 -0.79 -11.45
CA LEU A 151 -4.02 -1.11 -10.09
C LEU A 151 -4.34 -2.58 -9.74
N ALA A 152 -5.53 -3.06 -10.11
CA ALA A 152 -5.99 -4.42 -9.84
C ALA A 152 -5.10 -5.48 -10.50
N GLN A 153 -4.46 -5.15 -11.62
CA GLN A 153 -3.43 -5.99 -12.26
C GLN A 153 -2.15 -6.15 -11.42
N GLY A 154 -1.98 -5.39 -10.35
CA GLY A 154 -0.93 -5.57 -9.33
C GLY A 154 0.49 -5.26 -9.79
N ARG A 155 0.67 -4.60 -10.94
CA ARG A 155 1.98 -4.42 -11.57
C ARG A 155 2.77 -3.21 -11.05
N ALA A 156 2.07 -2.14 -10.66
CA ALA A 156 2.70 -0.90 -10.22
C ALA A 156 1.70 0.02 -9.51
N SER A 157 2.23 1.02 -8.81
CA SER A 157 1.46 2.20 -8.39
C SER A 157 1.04 3.01 -9.62
N VAL A 158 -0.16 3.59 -9.57
CA VAL A 158 -0.78 4.28 -10.70
C VAL A 158 -0.93 5.76 -10.37
N ARG A 159 -0.32 6.64 -11.17
CA ARG A 159 -0.58 8.08 -11.08
C ARG A 159 -1.98 8.41 -11.58
N MET A 160 -2.64 9.32 -10.89
CA MET A 160 -3.99 9.82 -11.20
C MET A 160 -3.93 11.29 -11.56
N SER A 161 -4.57 11.64 -12.68
CA SER A 161 -4.85 13.02 -13.02
C SER A 161 -5.95 13.59 -12.11
N ALA A 162 -6.13 14.91 -12.13
CA ALA A 162 -7.27 15.54 -11.46
C ALA A 162 -8.63 14.96 -11.94
N ALA A 163 -8.76 14.62 -13.22
CA ALA A 163 -9.97 13.99 -13.77
C ALA A 163 -10.22 12.58 -13.21
N ASP A 164 -9.15 11.80 -13.01
CA ASP A 164 -9.25 10.48 -12.38
C ASP A 164 -9.69 10.60 -10.92
N CYS A 165 -9.13 11.56 -10.17
CA CYS A 165 -9.47 11.85 -8.78
C CYS A 165 -10.92 12.33 -8.62
N ALA A 166 -11.50 12.99 -9.63
CA ALA A 166 -12.87 13.52 -9.60
C ALA A 166 -13.91 12.44 -9.25
N ARG A 167 -13.68 11.18 -9.63
CA ARG A 167 -14.59 10.06 -9.32
C ARG A 167 -14.74 9.79 -7.82
N ILE A 168 -13.68 10.02 -7.06
CA ILE A 168 -13.68 9.91 -5.60
C ILE A 168 -14.25 11.21 -5.02
N CYS A 169 -13.66 12.34 -5.39
CA CYS A 169 -13.94 13.64 -4.77
C CYS A 169 -15.38 14.14 -4.98
N SER A 170 -15.98 13.89 -6.15
CA SER A 170 -17.36 14.33 -6.45
C SER A 170 -18.40 13.70 -5.52
N ARG A 171 -18.22 12.43 -5.18
CA ARG A 171 -19.18 11.66 -4.35
C ARG A 171 -19.13 12.01 -2.87
N ILE A 172 -17.99 12.49 -2.39
CA ILE A 172 -17.79 12.95 -1.00
C ILE A 172 -17.75 14.48 -0.91
N GLU A 173 -18.17 15.18 -1.97
CA GLU A 173 -18.23 16.64 -2.07
C GLU A 173 -16.92 17.34 -1.62
N SER A 174 -15.79 16.72 -1.97
CA SER A 174 -14.47 17.20 -1.57
C SER A 174 -13.80 18.00 -2.69
N PRO A 175 -12.97 19.01 -2.38
CA PRO A 175 -12.24 19.75 -3.39
C PRO A 175 -11.39 18.87 -4.29
N LEU A 176 -11.31 19.22 -5.57
CA LEU A 176 -10.51 18.48 -6.55
C LEU A 176 -9.00 18.67 -6.28
N PRO A 177 -8.20 17.60 -6.20
CA PRO A 177 -6.76 17.72 -6.05
C PRO A 177 -6.09 18.11 -7.36
N LYS A 178 -4.83 18.54 -7.30
CA LYS A 178 -3.99 18.77 -8.49
C LYS A 178 -3.61 17.45 -9.17
N GLN A 179 -3.28 16.45 -8.36
CA GLN A 179 -2.86 15.12 -8.79
C GLN A 179 -3.03 14.11 -7.64
N GLY A 180 -3.03 12.82 -7.98
CA GLY A 180 -3.05 11.75 -6.99
C GLY A 180 -2.30 10.50 -7.42
N VAL A 181 -2.31 9.49 -6.56
CA VAL A 181 -1.70 8.18 -6.79
C VAL A 181 -2.54 7.09 -6.13
N LEU A 182 -2.59 5.92 -6.78
CA LEU A 182 -3.06 4.66 -6.22
C LEU A 182 -1.86 3.75 -5.98
N ILE A 183 -1.72 3.24 -4.77
CA ILE A 183 -0.63 2.35 -4.39
C ILE A 183 -1.26 1.01 -3.97
N PRO A 184 -0.87 -0.12 -4.59
CA PRO A 184 -1.43 -1.41 -4.26
C PRO A 184 -0.88 -1.89 -2.92
N LEU A 185 -1.76 -2.34 -2.03
CA LEU A 185 -1.40 -3.09 -0.84
C LEU A 185 -1.62 -4.56 -1.16
N VAL A 186 -0.50 -5.25 -1.43
CA VAL A 186 -0.47 -6.66 -1.82
C VAL A 186 -0.30 -7.53 -0.59
N LEU A 187 -1.18 -8.51 -0.40
CA LEU A 187 -1.06 -9.55 0.62
C LEU A 187 -1.09 -10.91 -0.08
N ARG A 188 -0.12 -11.77 0.21
CA ARG A 188 -0.02 -13.12 -0.38
C ARG A 188 -0.14 -13.11 -1.90
N ASP A 189 0.62 -12.23 -2.55
CA ASP A 189 0.65 -12.03 -4.00
C ASP A 189 -0.69 -11.59 -4.63
N GLN A 190 -1.62 -11.06 -3.84
CA GLN A 190 -2.90 -10.53 -4.31
C GLN A 190 -3.11 -9.09 -3.85
N VAL A 191 -3.63 -8.23 -4.73
CA VAL A 191 -3.96 -6.85 -4.36
C VAL A 191 -5.19 -6.87 -3.46
N ALA A 192 -4.96 -6.75 -2.14
CA ALA A 192 -6.01 -6.82 -1.13
C ALA A 192 -6.66 -5.47 -0.87
N ALA A 193 -5.90 -4.38 -1.05
CA ALA A 193 -6.37 -3.03 -0.85
C ALA A 193 -5.62 -2.04 -1.74
N ALA A 194 -6.16 -0.83 -1.85
CA ALA A 194 -5.58 0.30 -2.55
C ALA A 194 -5.43 1.48 -1.59
N LEU A 195 -4.24 2.05 -1.49
CA LEU A 195 -4.04 3.36 -0.87
C LEU A 195 -4.20 4.44 -1.95
N TYR A 196 -5.24 5.24 -1.83
CA TYR A 196 -5.40 6.50 -2.51
C TYR A 196 -4.66 7.60 -1.74
N ALA A 197 -3.92 8.43 -2.45
CA ALA A 197 -3.28 9.62 -1.92
C ALA A 197 -3.37 10.78 -2.92
N ASP A 198 -3.52 12.01 -2.44
CA ASP A 198 -3.56 13.18 -3.32
C ASP A 198 -2.90 14.45 -2.77
N GLN A 199 -2.71 15.39 -3.69
CA GLN A 199 -2.18 16.72 -3.43
C GLN A 199 -3.30 17.76 -3.54
N LEU A 200 -3.66 18.39 -2.42
CA LEU A 200 -4.63 19.47 -2.39
C LEU A 200 -3.92 20.83 -2.36
N GLY A 201 -4.27 21.73 -3.29
CA GLY A 201 -3.63 23.04 -3.37
C GLY A 201 -2.10 22.92 -3.50
N ASP A 202 -1.37 23.62 -2.64
CA ASP A 202 0.10 23.57 -2.58
C ASP A 202 0.62 22.56 -1.53
N GLY A 203 -0.22 21.61 -1.11
CA GLY A 203 0.14 20.56 -0.17
C GLY A 203 1.19 19.59 -0.72
N VAL A 204 1.64 18.65 0.12
CA VAL A 204 2.65 17.65 -0.23
C VAL A 204 2.01 16.44 -0.90
N LEU A 205 2.77 15.78 -1.78
CA LEU A 205 2.55 14.42 -2.25
C LEU A 205 3.91 13.79 -2.56
N GLU A 206 4.31 12.79 -1.77
CA GLU A 206 5.57 12.04 -1.89
C GLU A 206 5.26 10.55 -2.16
N PRO A 207 5.03 10.16 -3.43
CA PRO A 207 4.59 8.81 -3.79
C PRO A 207 5.56 7.72 -3.34
N GLU A 208 6.86 7.98 -3.37
CA GLU A 208 7.92 7.01 -3.05
C GLU A 208 7.90 6.65 -1.55
N ALA A 209 7.72 7.65 -0.69
CA ALA A 209 7.58 7.44 0.76
C ALA A 209 6.31 6.64 1.08
N LEU A 210 5.19 6.97 0.42
CA LEU A 210 3.93 6.26 0.59
C LEU A 210 4.00 4.81 0.06
N GLN A 211 4.74 4.56 -1.02
CA GLN A 211 4.97 3.21 -1.53
C GLN A 211 5.74 2.36 -0.52
N LEU A 212 6.82 2.90 0.04
CA LEU A 212 7.59 2.18 1.07
C LEU A 212 6.75 1.93 2.32
N LEU A 213 6.00 2.94 2.79
CA LEU A 213 5.14 2.80 3.96
C LEU A 213 4.02 1.79 3.73
N THR A 214 3.43 1.76 2.53
CA THR A 214 2.40 0.76 2.16
C THR A 214 3.00 -0.64 2.12
N HIS A 215 4.20 -0.80 1.55
CA HIS A 215 4.92 -2.06 1.54
C HIS A 215 5.25 -2.56 2.95
N ALA A 216 5.78 -1.68 3.82
CA ALA A 216 6.02 -1.99 5.23
C ALA A 216 4.73 -2.38 5.97
N THR A 217 3.61 -1.75 5.64
CA THR A 217 2.29 -2.10 6.19
C THR A 217 1.86 -3.49 5.77
N ALA A 218 2.06 -3.87 4.49
CA ALA A 218 1.77 -5.21 4.01
C ALA A 218 2.58 -6.26 4.76
N LEU A 219 3.90 -6.06 4.88
CA LEU A 219 4.78 -6.96 5.65
C LEU A 219 4.39 -7.04 7.12
N ALA A 220 4.02 -5.92 7.74
CA ALA A 220 3.55 -5.89 9.12
C ALA A 220 2.29 -6.75 9.28
N ILE A 221 1.34 -6.67 8.34
CA ILE A 221 0.11 -7.49 8.32
C ILE A 221 0.43 -8.97 8.12
N GLU A 222 1.28 -9.31 7.15
CA GLU A 222 1.63 -10.70 6.84
C GLU A 222 2.39 -11.39 7.98
N THR A 223 3.15 -10.62 8.75
CA THR A 223 3.90 -11.14 9.90
C THR A 223 3.09 -11.19 11.19
N LEU A 224 1.88 -10.60 11.25
CA LEU A 224 1.01 -10.63 12.45
C LEU A 224 0.84 -12.03 13.07
N PRO A 225 0.57 -13.10 12.30
CA PRO A 225 0.39 -14.44 12.86
C PRO A 225 1.63 -15.01 13.55
N PHE A 226 2.82 -14.49 13.23
CA PHE A 226 4.11 -14.98 13.72
C PHE A 226 4.71 -14.07 14.80
N ARG A 227 4.02 -13.00 15.18
CA ARG A 227 4.50 -12.00 16.13
C ARG A 227 4.23 -12.43 17.56
N GLU A 228 5.22 -13.11 18.15
CA GLU A 228 5.20 -13.46 19.57
C GLU A 228 5.60 -12.29 20.49
N ARG A 229 6.20 -11.21 19.95
CA ARG A 229 6.76 -10.09 20.75
C ARG A 229 5.88 -8.84 20.71
N ALA A 230 5.71 -8.21 21.86
CA ALA A 230 5.07 -6.90 22.04
C ALA A 230 6.00 -5.69 21.76
N VAL A 231 7.29 -5.94 21.49
CA VAL A 231 8.31 -4.89 21.30
C VAL A 231 8.52 -4.58 19.82
N THR A 232 8.75 -3.31 19.49
CA THR A 232 9.17 -2.83 18.16
C THR A 232 10.41 -3.59 17.68
N THR A 233 10.50 -3.83 16.37
CA THR A 233 11.71 -4.45 15.80
C THR A 233 12.93 -3.62 16.20
N PRO A 234 14.00 -4.19 16.79
CA PRO A 234 15.14 -3.42 17.29
C PRO A 234 15.80 -2.53 16.24
N THR A 235 15.78 -2.95 14.99
CA THR A 235 16.27 -2.16 13.84
C THR A 235 15.35 -1.00 13.46
N LEU A 236 14.23 -0.79 14.13
CA LEU A 236 13.31 0.35 13.96
C LEU A 236 13.16 1.14 15.27
N SER A 237 13.98 0.82 16.28
CA SER A 237 14.03 1.58 17.53
C SER A 237 14.68 2.94 17.28
N PHE A 238 13.98 3.99 17.71
CA PHE A 238 14.54 5.33 17.80
C PHE A 238 15.07 5.52 19.22
N GLU A 239 16.33 5.93 19.34
CA GLU A 239 16.82 6.48 20.61
C GLU A 239 16.02 7.75 20.89
N THR A 240 15.06 7.64 21.81
CA THR A 240 14.45 8.82 22.42
C THR A 240 15.53 9.46 23.29
N GLU A 241 15.56 10.79 23.33
CA GLU A 241 16.52 11.72 23.96
C GLU A 241 16.99 11.42 25.41
N ALA A 242 16.58 10.31 26.01
CA ALA A 242 16.94 9.87 27.36
C ALA A 242 18.19 8.97 27.44
N ALA A 243 18.88 8.68 26.32
CA ALA A 243 20.08 7.83 26.28
C ALA A 243 21.36 8.64 26.00
N GLU A 244 21.57 9.78 26.66
CA GLU A 244 22.82 10.54 26.58
C GLU A 244 23.96 10.01 27.47
N THR A 245 23.85 8.80 28.03
CA THR A 245 24.86 8.28 28.99
C THR A 245 25.57 6.99 28.59
N ASP A 246 25.36 6.44 27.39
CA ASP A 246 26.07 5.23 26.98
C ASP A 246 27.06 5.52 25.84
N GLU A 247 28.29 5.87 26.20
CA GLU A 247 29.46 5.82 25.31
C GLU A 247 29.91 4.36 25.08
N GLY A 248 28.98 3.52 24.63
CA GLY A 248 29.28 2.18 24.15
C GLY A 248 29.77 2.22 22.68
N PRO A 249 30.58 1.23 22.23
CA PRO A 249 31.06 1.14 20.84
C PRO A 249 29.97 0.72 19.83
N GLY A 250 28.69 0.92 20.15
CA GLY A 250 27.56 0.52 19.31
C GLY A 250 27.29 1.50 18.17
N LEU A 251 26.91 0.99 17.00
CA LEU A 251 26.41 1.82 15.90
C LEU A 251 25.02 2.33 16.26
N ARG A 252 24.85 3.67 16.32
CA ARG A 252 23.53 4.28 16.47
C ARG A 252 22.67 3.94 15.26
N LEU A 253 21.51 3.34 15.52
CA LEU A 253 20.53 3.02 14.48
C LEU A 253 19.85 4.31 14.04
N TRP A 254 19.93 4.63 12.76
CA TRP A 254 19.29 5.79 12.11
C TRP A 254 19.68 7.18 12.62
N GLY A 255 20.51 7.28 13.68
CA GLY A 255 20.97 8.51 14.33
C GLY A 255 21.91 9.41 13.51
N GLY A 256 22.19 9.06 12.25
CA GLY A 256 22.94 9.91 11.31
C GLY A 256 22.06 10.78 10.41
N VAL A 257 20.76 10.50 10.32
CA VAL A 257 19.88 11.17 9.34
C VAL A 257 19.22 12.44 9.91
N ALA A 258 19.11 12.55 11.24
CA ALA A 258 18.71 13.79 11.90
C ALA A 258 19.86 14.83 11.99
N ALA A 259 21.12 14.37 12.09
CA ALA A 259 22.29 15.25 12.24
C ALA A 259 22.59 16.10 10.98
N ALA A 260 22.24 15.61 9.78
CA ALA A 260 22.39 16.36 8.54
C ALA A 260 21.39 17.53 8.42
N ALA A 261 20.21 17.45 9.08
CA ALA A 261 19.24 18.53 9.12
C ALA A 261 19.63 19.62 10.16
N ALA A 262 20.24 19.23 11.27
CA ALA A 262 20.69 20.17 12.32
C ALA A 262 21.92 21.02 11.91
N ALA A 263 22.77 20.50 11.01
CA ALA A 263 23.93 21.25 10.50
C ALA A 263 23.53 22.39 9.54
N VAL A 264 22.35 22.33 8.93
CA VAL A 264 21.82 23.42 8.09
C VAL A 264 21.12 24.50 8.93
N ALA A 265 20.51 24.12 10.06
CA ALA A 265 19.81 25.05 10.95
C ALA A 265 20.74 25.93 11.82
N THR A 266 21.95 25.47 12.10
CA THR A 266 22.89 26.18 13.00
C THR A 266 23.77 27.22 12.30
N ALA A 267 23.75 27.30 10.97
CA ALA A 267 24.49 28.31 10.21
C ALA A 267 23.71 29.62 9.95
N ALA A 268 22.40 29.66 10.25
CA ALA A 268 21.52 30.76 9.84
C ALA A 268 21.11 31.75 10.94
N VAL A 269 21.60 31.63 12.18
CA VAL A 269 21.30 32.60 13.24
C VAL A 269 22.59 33.12 13.88
N ALA A 270 23.22 34.07 13.19
CA ALA A 270 24.17 34.98 13.78
C ALA A 270 23.76 36.43 13.49
N ALA A 271 23.42 37.14 14.58
CA ALA A 271 23.36 38.61 14.76
C ALA A 271 21.98 39.31 14.50
N PRO A 272 21.72 40.46 15.14
CA PRO A 272 20.90 40.51 16.37
C PRO A 272 19.69 41.47 16.24
N ALA A 273 18.58 41.17 16.90
CA ALA A 273 17.43 42.07 16.98
C ALA A 273 17.12 42.46 18.43
N LYS A 274 17.29 43.75 18.66
CA LYS A 274 16.94 44.61 19.79
C LYS A 274 15.65 44.18 20.54
N GLU A 275 15.78 43.96 21.85
CA GLU A 275 14.65 43.89 22.80
C GLU A 275 14.20 45.32 23.14
N GLU A 276 12.96 45.67 22.77
CA GLU A 276 12.20 46.72 23.43
C GLU A 276 11.10 46.04 24.27
N ALA A 277 11.09 46.42 25.54
CA ALA A 277 10.22 45.93 26.58
C ALA A 277 8.74 46.23 26.29
N PHE A 278 7.87 45.28 26.61
CA PHE A 278 6.52 45.62 27.04
C PHE A 278 6.08 44.78 28.24
N GLU A 279 5.30 45.47 29.04
CA GLU A 279 4.96 45.31 30.45
C GLU A 279 4.17 44.05 30.81
N VAL A 280 4.42 43.62 32.04
CA VAL A 280 3.72 42.60 32.83
C VAL A 280 2.27 43.00 33.06
N ALA A 281 1.35 42.04 32.90
CA ALA A 281 0.03 42.10 33.54
C ALA A 281 -0.42 40.69 33.99
N GLU A 282 -0.51 40.60 35.31
CA GLU A 282 -1.03 39.57 36.22
C GLU A 282 -2.04 38.53 35.72
N GLU A 283 -1.74 37.29 36.15
CA GLU A 283 -2.63 36.17 36.45
C GLU A 283 -3.70 36.55 37.50
N PRO A 284 -4.88 35.91 37.48
CA PRO A 284 -5.16 35.13 38.68
C PRO A 284 -5.91 33.80 38.44
N ALA A 285 -5.45 32.81 39.21
CA ALA A 285 -6.19 31.88 40.07
C ALA A 285 -7.35 31.01 39.50
N VAL A 286 -7.01 29.73 39.33
CA VAL A 286 -7.67 28.49 39.80
C VAL A 286 -9.16 28.55 40.19
N GLU A 287 -9.98 27.75 39.51
CA GLU A 287 -11.14 27.11 40.12
C GLU A 287 -11.26 25.65 39.63
N GLU A 288 -11.22 24.75 40.61
CA GLU A 288 -11.30 23.29 40.56
C GLU A 288 -12.77 22.88 40.59
N ILE A 289 -13.27 22.15 39.58
CA ILE A 289 -14.60 21.52 39.62
C ILE A 289 -14.56 20.13 38.98
N GLU A 290 -14.54 19.14 39.87
CA GLU A 290 -15.28 17.87 39.93
C GLU A 290 -15.61 17.06 38.64
N GLN A 291 -15.11 15.82 38.66
CA GLN A 291 -15.65 14.67 37.92
C GLN A 291 -17.12 14.40 38.32
N PRO A 292 -17.91 13.81 37.42
CA PRO A 292 -18.92 12.86 37.87
C PRO A 292 -18.79 11.47 37.22
N GLU A 293 -19.13 10.51 38.07
CA GLU A 293 -19.17 9.06 37.97
C GLU A 293 -20.09 8.48 36.89
N GLU A 294 -19.79 7.21 36.60
CA GLU A 294 -20.68 6.07 36.31
C GLU A 294 -22.19 6.33 36.28
N ALA A 295 -22.80 5.91 35.16
CA ALA A 295 -24.19 5.46 35.15
C ALA A 295 -24.25 4.09 34.45
N GLU A 296 -24.46 3.07 35.26
CA GLU A 296 -24.97 1.75 34.88
C GLU A 296 -26.26 1.90 34.05
N ILE A 297 -26.36 1.14 32.96
CA ILE A 297 -27.66 0.73 32.42
C ILE A 297 -27.61 -0.78 32.24
N GLU A 298 -28.10 -1.44 33.28
CA GLU A 298 -28.62 -2.80 33.31
C GLU A 298 -29.83 -2.90 32.36
N GLY A 299 -29.84 -3.90 31.49
CA GLY A 299 -30.97 -4.12 30.58
C GLY A 299 -30.68 -5.06 29.41
N MET A 300 -30.38 -6.31 29.70
CA MET A 300 -30.50 -7.39 28.71
C MET A 300 -31.99 -7.72 28.50
N PRO A 301 -32.41 -8.05 27.28
CA PRO A 301 -32.75 -9.47 27.11
C PRO A 301 -32.26 -10.10 25.81
N GLU A 302 -32.08 -11.41 25.95
CA GLU A 302 -32.30 -12.48 24.97
C GLU A 302 -31.40 -12.59 23.74
N ALA A 303 -30.56 -13.61 23.86
CA ALA A 303 -30.02 -14.44 22.80
C ALA A 303 -30.96 -14.63 21.61
N LEU A 304 -30.45 -14.33 20.42
CA LEU A 304 -30.84 -15.02 19.20
C LEU A 304 -29.65 -15.87 18.74
N GLU A 305 -29.78 -17.16 19.00
CA GLU A 305 -29.05 -18.24 18.37
C GLU A 305 -29.17 -18.09 16.86
N ILE A 306 -28.04 -17.92 16.16
CA ILE A 306 -27.99 -18.15 14.71
C ILE A 306 -27.48 -19.57 14.52
N GLU A 307 -28.44 -20.46 14.26
CA GLU A 307 -28.23 -21.83 13.83
C GLU A 307 -27.33 -21.88 12.59
N ILE A 308 -26.26 -22.66 12.71
CA ILE A 308 -25.42 -23.08 11.60
C ILE A 308 -26.18 -24.20 10.88
N ALA A 309 -26.86 -23.89 9.78
CA ALA A 309 -27.37 -24.91 8.87
C ALA A 309 -26.25 -25.38 7.91
N PRO A 310 -25.94 -26.69 7.85
CA PRO A 310 -24.95 -27.20 6.92
C PRO A 310 -25.54 -27.23 5.49
N VAL A 311 -24.93 -26.48 4.56
CA VAL A 311 -25.23 -26.64 3.15
C VAL A 311 -24.64 -27.98 2.70
N LEU A 312 -25.54 -28.96 2.62
CA LEU A 312 -25.36 -30.26 2.02
C LEU A 312 -24.85 -30.14 0.58
N ALA A 313 -23.92 -31.03 0.27
CA ALA A 313 -23.49 -31.37 -1.07
C ALA A 313 -24.69 -31.66 -1.99
N ALA A 314 -24.68 -31.05 -3.17
CA ALA A 314 -25.39 -31.54 -4.33
C ALA A 314 -24.34 -31.76 -5.43
N GLU A 315 -23.99 -33.03 -5.64
CA GLU A 315 -23.37 -33.51 -6.86
C GLU A 315 -24.32 -33.32 -8.06
N PRO A 316 -23.78 -33.24 -9.29
CA PRO A 316 -24.49 -32.73 -10.46
C PRO A 316 -25.39 -33.79 -11.11
N GLU A 317 -26.62 -33.41 -11.43
CA GLU A 317 -27.41 -34.17 -12.40
C GLU A 317 -27.06 -33.74 -13.82
N ALA A 318 -26.78 -34.76 -14.63
CA ALA A 318 -26.60 -34.71 -16.06
C ALA A 318 -27.86 -34.18 -16.76
N GLY A 319 -27.65 -33.26 -17.70
CA GLY A 319 -28.67 -32.82 -18.65
C GLY A 319 -27.99 -32.49 -19.97
N GLU A 320 -28.10 -33.41 -20.90
CA GLU A 320 -27.64 -33.33 -22.29
C GLU A 320 -28.22 -32.07 -22.97
N ALA A 321 -27.37 -31.27 -23.60
CA ALA A 321 -27.80 -30.26 -24.55
C ALA A 321 -26.90 -30.35 -25.79
N GLU A 322 -27.56 -30.68 -26.89
CA GLU A 322 -27.04 -30.94 -28.22
C GLU A 322 -26.20 -29.78 -28.76
N ILE A 323 -25.08 -30.15 -29.37
CA ILE A 323 -24.26 -29.28 -30.19
C ILE A 323 -24.86 -29.34 -31.60
N GLU A 324 -25.67 -28.35 -31.98
CA GLU A 324 -25.96 -28.10 -33.39
C GLU A 324 -24.86 -27.19 -33.97
N ALA A 325 -24.12 -27.78 -34.91
CA ALA A 325 -23.24 -27.09 -35.82
C ALA A 325 -24.07 -26.28 -36.82
N SER A 326 -23.75 -25.00 -37.00
CA SER A 326 -24.08 -24.27 -38.23
C SER A 326 -22.78 -23.75 -38.85
N GLU A 327 -22.33 -24.52 -39.83
CA GLU A 327 -21.31 -24.21 -40.81
C GLU A 327 -21.93 -23.39 -41.95
N ALA A 328 -21.11 -22.51 -42.54
CA ALA A 328 -21.25 -21.83 -43.84
C ALA A 328 -22.15 -20.57 -43.96
N ALA A 329 -21.49 -19.43 -44.17
CA ALA A 329 -21.69 -18.60 -45.37
C ALA A 329 -20.53 -17.60 -45.54
N GLU A 330 -19.72 -17.86 -46.57
CA GLU A 330 -18.85 -16.89 -47.25
C GLU A 330 -19.69 -15.96 -48.16
N GLU A 331 -19.03 -14.96 -48.77
CA GLU A 331 -19.53 -13.86 -49.64
C GLU A 331 -19.98 -12.61 -48.85
N GLU A 332 -19.57 -11.38 -49.16
CA GLU A 332 -19.01 -10.82 -50.38
C GLU A 332 -18.30 -9.49 -50.03
N ILE A 333 -17.22 -9.19 -50.75
CA ILE A 333 -16.45 -7.94 -50.64
C ILE A 333 -17.15 -6.93 -51.54
N GLU A 334 -17.64 -5.81 -51.01
CA GLU A 334 -18.08 -4.68 -51.84
C GLU A 334 -17.28 -3.41 -51.49
N GLU A 335 -16.73 -2.83 -52.54
CA GLU A 335 -15.85 -1.68 -52.61
C GLU A 335 -16.49 -0.44 -51.95
N VAL A 336 -15.79 0.22 -51.04
CA VAL A 336 -16.10 1.61 -50.68
C VAL A 336 -15.19 2.53 -51.48
N GLU A 337 -15.82 3.11 -52.51
CA GLU A 337 -15.31 4.14 -53.40
C GLU A 337 -14.87 5.38 -52.60
N VAL A 338 -13.64 5.82 -52.89
CA VAL A 338 -13.03 7.05 -52.39
C VAL A 338 -13.72 8.22 -53.10
N VAL A 339 -14.49 9.02 -52.37
CA VAL A 339 -14.95 10.33 -52.86
C VAL A 339 -13.95 11.39 -52.39
N GLU A 340 -13.10 11.81 -53.32
CA GLU A 340 -12.38 13.07 -53.27
C GLU A 340 -13.38 14.22 -53.19
N VAL A 341 -13.21 15.11 -52.21
CA VAL A 341 -13.81 16.45 -52.23
C VAL A 341 -12.68 17.43 -52.49
N GLU A 342 -12.52 17.78 -53.77
CA GLU A 342 -11.75 18.93 -54.22
C GLU A 342 -12.41 20.24 -53.73
N ASP A 343 -11.53 21.15 -53.30
CA ASP A 343 -11.56 22.60 -53.51
C ASP A 343 -12.90 23.36 -53.43
N ILE A 344 -13.02 24.14 -52.36
CA ILE A 344 -13.75 25.42 -52.41
C ILE A 344 -12.85 26.50 -51.78
N GLU A 345 -12.11 27.22 -52.62
CA GLU A 345 -11.75 28.63 -52.39
C GLU A 345 -12.70 29.50 -53.23
N VAL A 346 -13.41 30.42 -52.58
CA VAL A 346 -13.58 31.88 -52.86
C VAL A 346 -14.59 32.44 -51.85
#